data_AF-A0A6J4TQQ2-F1
#
_entry.id   AF-A0A6J4TQQ2-F1
#
_cell.length_a   1.000
_cell.length_b   1.000
_cell.length_c   1.000
_cell.angle_alpha   90.00
_cell.angle_beta   90.00
_cell.angle_gamma   90.00
#
_symmetry.space_group_name_H-M   'P 1'
#
loop_
_entity.id
_entity.type
_entity.pdbx_description
1 polymer ?
#
loop_
_entity_poly.entity_id
_entity_poly.type
_entity_poly.pdbx_seq_one_letter_code
_entity_poly.pdbx_strand_id
1 'polypeptide(L)' 'GGTARATFIIDADGTVARVFPKVSPKTHDDEVLGALEELGTAA' A
#
# COMPACT_ATOMS: atom_id res chain seq x y z
N GLY A 1 -8.42 16.44 16.57
CA GLY A 1 -7.21 15.61 16.46
C GLY A 1 -7.62 14.21 16.12
N GLY A 2 -7.03 13.60 15.09
CA GLY A 2 -7.38 12.24 14.70
C GLY A 2 -6.23 11.58 13.95
N THR A 3 -5.96 10.33 14.30
CA THR A 3 -5.01 9.47 13.58
C THR A 3 -5.61 9.10 12.23
N ALA A 4 -4.98 9.53 11.14
CA ALA A 4 -5.39 9.10 9.80
C ALA A 4 -5.05 7.62 9.61
N ARG A 5 -6.01 6.82 9.13
CA ARG A 5 -5.72 5.46 8.67
C ARG A 5 -4.96 5.53 7.35
N ALA A 6 -3.78 4.92 7.34
CA ALA A 6 -2.94 4.81 6.17
C ALA A 6 -2.25 3.45 6.16
N THR A 7 -1.96 2.95 4.96
CA THR A 7 -1.18 1.72 4.74
C THR A 7 0.04 2.06 3.90
N PHE A 8 1.15 1.39 4.21
CA PHE A 8 2.43 1.55 3.54
C PHE A 8 2.89 0.18 3.04
N ILE A 9 3.35 0.11 1.80
CA ILE A 9 4.07 -1.06 1.29
C ILE A 9 5.56 -0.75 1.38
N ILE A 10 6.30 -1.66 1.99
CA ILE A 10 7.75 -1.60 2.13
C ILE A 10 8.34 -2.73 1.29
N ASP A 11 9.32 -2.41 0.44
CA ASP A 11 9.99 -3.39 -0.42
C ASP A 11 11.08 -4.19 0.33
N ALA A 12 11.75 -5.10 -0.38
CA ALA A 12 12.78 -5.97 0.17
C ALA A 12 14.01 -5.21 0.69
N ASP A 13 14.26 -4.01 0.19
CA ASP A 13 15.37 -3.14 0.60
C ASP A 13 15.00 -2.23 1.78
N GLY A 14 13.76 -2.35 2.29
CA GLY A 14 13.26 -1.54 3.38
C GLY A 14 12.81 -0.14 2.95
N THR A 15 12.62 0.11 1.66
CA THR A 15 12.16 1.39 1.12
C THR A 15 10.63 1.43 1.04
N VAL A 16 10.04 2.60 1.29
CA VAL A 16 8.59 2.80 1.13
C VAL A 16 8.27 2.87 -0.36
N ALA A 17 7.80 1.75 -0.91
CA ALA A 17 7.44 1.61 -2.30
C ALA A 17 6.06 2.22 -2.61
N ARG A 18 5.14 2.25 -1.64
CA ARG A 18 3.81 2.87 -1.82
C ARG A 18 3.19 3.35 -0.51
N VAL A 19 2.38 4.42 -0.62
CA VAL A 19 1.58 4.99 0.48
C VAL A 19 0.12 5.11 0.07
N PHE A 20 -0.78 4.64 0.92
CA PHE A 20 -2.23 4.75 0.77
C PHE A 20 -2.82 5.62 1.89
N PRO A 21 -3.01 6.93 1.67
CA PRO A 21 -3.64 7.80 2.65
C PRO A 21 -5.18 7.75 2.56
N LYS A 22 -5.87 7.79 3.70
CA LYS A 22 -7.36 7.87 3.78
C LYS A 22 -8.10 6.67 3.18
N VAL A 23 -7.63 5.48 3.51
CA VAL A 23 -8.14 4.22 2.96
C VAL A 23 -9.60 3.94 3.37
N SER A 24 -10.39 3.48 2.41
CA SER A 24 -11.74 2.96 2.64
C SER A 24 -11.68 1.45 2.86
N PRO A 25 -12.16 0.90 3.99
CA PRO A 25 -12.04 -0.53 4.30
C PRO A 25 -12.73 -1.48 3.30
N LYS A 26 -13.60 -0.97 2.42
CA LYS A 26 -14.40 -1.80 1.51
C LYS A 26 -13.67 -2.26 0.25
N THR A 27 -12.60 -1.56 -0.14
CA THR A 27 -11.90 -1.76 -1.42
C THR A 27 -10.38 -1.72 -1.25
N HIS A 28 -9.90 -1.58 -0.02
CA HIS A 28 -8.48 -1.37 0.25
C HIS A 28 -7.64 -2.63 0.02
N ASP A 29 -8.24 -3.80 0.18
CA ASP A 29 -7.62 -5.08 -0.14
C ASP A 29 -7.26 -5.19 -1.62
N ASP A 30 -8.19 -4.89 -2.52
CA ASP A 30 -7.92 -4.91 -3.97
C ASP A 30 -6.81 -3.92 -4.37
N GLU A 31 -6.80 -2.72 -3.78
CA GLU A 31 -5.77 -1.69 -4.03
C GLU A 31 -4.37 -2.14 -3.57
N VAL A 32 -4.29 -2.83 -2.44
CA VAL A 32 -3.03 -3.37 -1.92
C VAL A 32 -2.55 -4.54 -2.77
N LEU A 33 -3.43 -5.48 -3.15
CA LEU A 33 -3.07 -6.60 -4.02
C LEU A 33 -2.53 -6.12 -5.37
N GLY A 34 -3.24 -5.20 -6.05
CA GLY A 34 -2.77 -4.65 -7.32
C GLY A 34 -1.41 -3.96 -7.22
N ALA A 35 -1.17 -3.20 -6.14
CA ALA A 35 0.13 -2.58 -5.93
C ALA A 35 1.27 -3.59 -5.69
N LEU A 36 0.98 -4.73 -5.04
CA LEU A 36 1.96 -5.79 -4.86
C LEU A 36 2.26 -6.52 -6.17
N GLU A 37 1.26 -6.72 -7.04
CA GLU A 37 1.45 -7.28 -8.38
C GLU A 37 2.30 -6.35 -9.27
N GLU A 38 2.03 -5.05 -9.23
CA GLU A 38 2.84 -4.03 -9.92
C GLU A 38 4.31 -4.08 -9.47
N LEU A 39 4.57 -4.25 -8.17
CA LEU A 39 5.93 -4.34 -7.61
C LEU A 39 6.60 -5.68 -7.91
N GLY A 40 5.86 -6.80 -7.85
CA GLY A 40 6.38 -8.14 -8.11
C GLY A 40 6.67 -8.42 -9.60
N THR A 41 6.03 -7.70 -10.50
CA THR A 41 6.27 -7.78 -11.96
C THR A 41 7.45 -6.91 -12.40
N ALA A 42 7.91 -6.00 -11.55
CA ALA A 42 9.03 -5.10 -11.83
C ALA A 42 10.42 -5.71 -11.53
N ALA A 43 10.50 -7.01 -11.23
CA ALA A 43 11.71 -7.74 -10.87
C ALA A 43 12.17 -8.74 -11.94
#